data_AF-B4LII2-F1
#
_entry.id   AF-B4LII2-F1
#
_cell.length_a   1.000
_cell.length_b   1.000
_cell.length_c   1.000
_cell.angle_alpha   90.00
_cell.angle_beta   90.00
_cell.angle_gamma   90.00
#
_symmetry.space_group_name_H-M   'P 1'
#
loop_
_entity.id
_entity.type
_entity.pdbx_description
1 polymer ?
#
loop_
_entity_poly.entity_id
_entity_poly.type
_entity_poly.pdbx_seq_one_letter_code
_entity_poly.pdbx_strand_id
1 'polypeptide(L)'
;MSKFVLLLAICCMCLLQVEANRKTCDEVSAICVKAQRLTGPEDDVTNLFNFQCRRQNRNWKNITRCQLERAACLLTLVKCDRLSCVNVINALRG
;
A
#
# COMPACT_ATOMS: atom_id res chain seq x y z
N MET A 1 35.93 -12.87 -6.53
CA MET A 1 35.22 -13.63 -5.47
C MET A 1 34.56 -12.72 -4.43
N SER A 2 35.31 -11.98 -3.60
CA SER A 2 34.75 -11.13 -2.51
C SER A 2 33.70 -10.10 -2.97
N LYS A 3 33.89 -9.44 -4.13
CA LYS A 3 32.93 -8.46 -4.66
C LYS A 3 31.55 -9.05 -4.98
N PHE A 4 31.49 -10.28 -5.50
CA PHE A 4 30.23 -10.95 -5.81
C PHE A 4 29.50 -11.39 -4.54
N VAL A 5 30.24 -11.86 -3.53
CA VAL A 5 29.67 -12.19 -2.21
C VAL A 5 29.08 -10.95 -1.55
N LEU A 6 29.78 -9.80 -1.63
CA LEU A 6 29.28 -8.53 -1.10
C LEU A 6 28.00 -8.08 -1.82
N LEU A 7 27.96 -8.12 -3.15
CA LEU A 7 26.77 -7.77 -3.92
C LEU A 7 25.58 -8.69 -3.59
N LEU A 8 25.82 -9.98 -3.42
CA LEU A 8 24.80 -10.94 -3.01
C LEU A 8 24.26 -10.61 -1.62
N ALA A 9 25.13 -10.34 -0.64
CA ALA A 9 24.74 -9.97 0.72
C ALA A 9 23.91 -8.68 0.76
N ILE A 10 24.29 -7.66 -0.01
CA ILE A 10 23.52 -6.41 -0.14
C ILE A 10 22.14 -6.71 -0.74
N CYS A 11 22.09 -7.50 -1.81
CA CYS A 11 20.82 -7.89 -2.44
C CYS A 11 19.90 -8.62 -1.45
N CYS A 12 20.43 -9.58 -0.68
CA CYS A 12 19.67 -10.27 0.36
C CYS A 12 19.13 -9.30 1.42
N MET A 13 19.96 -8.37 1.92
CA MET A 13 19.48 -7.37 2.89
C MET A 13 18.38 -6.48 2.32
N CYS A 14 18.50 -6.03 1.07
CA CYS A 14 17.45 -5.26 0.41
C CYS A 14 16.14 -6.04 0.28
N LEU A 15 16.21 -7.32 -0.11
CA LEU A 15 15.02 -8.17 -0.22
C LEU A 15 14.34 -8.39 1.14
N LEU A 16 15.13 -8.65 2.19
CA LEU A 16 14.61 -8.78 3.56
C LEU A 16 13.92 -7.48 4.03
N GLN A 17 14.49 -6.32 3.70
CA GLN A 17 13.90 -5.03 4.05
C GLN A 17 12.56 -4.79 3.32
N VAL A 18 12.46 -5.16 2.03
CA VAL A 18 11.20 -5.06 1.28
C VAL A 18 10.12 -5.96 1.89
N GLU A 19 10.48 -7.18 2.29
CA GLU A 19 9.55 -8.11 2.93
C GLU A 19 9.08 -7.61 4.31
N ALA A 20 10.01 -7.08 5.11
CA ALA A 20 9.70 -6.46 6.40
C ALA A 20 8.72 -5.28 6.24
N ASN A 21 8.98 -4.38 5.28
CA ASN A 21 8.10 -3.26 4.98
C ASN A 21 6.69 -3.72 4.57
N ARG A 22 6.60 -4.78 3.76
CA ARG A 22 5.30 -5.35 3.35
C ARG A 22 4.52 -5.86 4.56
N LYS A 23 5.19 -6.56 5.48
CA LYS A 23 4.59 -7.04 6.72
C LYS A 23 4.10 -5.89 7.60
N THR A 24 4.90 -4.82 7.73
CA THR A 24 4.47 -3.60 8.45
C THR A 24 3.20 -3.01 7.86
N CYS A 25 3.09 -2.92 6.52
CA CYS A 25 1.87 -2.42 5.89
C CYS A 25 0.65 -3.31 6.14
N ASP A 26 0.83 -4.63 6.16
CA ASP A 26 -0.24 -5.58 6.47
C ASP A 26 -0.68 -5.49 7.95
N GLU A 27 0.27 -5.32 8.88
CA GLU A 27 -0.03 -5.14 10.31
C GLU A 27 -0.80 -3.84 10.58
N VAL A 28 -0.35 -2.71 10.01
CA VAL A 28 -1.05 -1.42 10.15
C VAL A 28 -2.46 -1.52 9.57
N SER A 29 -2.61 -2.14 8.40
CA SER A 29 -3.94 -2.36 7.81
C SER A 29 -4.83 -3.23 8.69
N ALA A 30 -4.28 -4.27 9.33
CA ALA A 30 -5.04 -5.14 10.22
C ALA A 30 -5.52 -4.38 11.47
N ILE A 31 -4.70 -3.48 12.01
CA ILE A 31 -5.10 -2.60 13.12
C ILE A 31 -6.24 -1.68 12.69
N CYS A 32 -6.13 -1.04 11.52
CA CYS A 32 -7.20 -0.20 10.98
C CYS A 32 -8.51 -0.98 10.81
N VAL A 33 -8.46 -2.18 10.23
CA VAL A 33 -9.64 -3.02 10.01
C VAL A 33 -10.33 -3.39 11.33
N LYS A 34 -9.57 -3.63 12.41
CA LYS A 34 -10.14 -3.87 13.74
C LYS A 34 -10.91 -2.63 14.26
N ALA A 35 -10.36 -1.44 14.06
CA ALA A 35 -10.99 -0.17 14.45
C ALA A 35 -12.17 0.24 13.56
N GLN A 36 -12.27 -0.33 12.36
CA GLN A 36 -13.30 -0.02 11.37
C GLN A 36 -14.73 -0.30 11.88
N ARG A 37 -14.92 -1.26 12.80
CA ARG A 37 -16.22 -1.53 13.42
C ARG A 37 -16.78 -0.33 14.20
N LEU A 38 -15.90 0.51 14.73
CA LEU A 38 -16.27 1.67 15.54
C LEU A 38 -16.35 2.95 14.70
N THR A 39 -15.49 3.06 13.69
CA THR A 39 -15.28 4.31 12.93
C THR A 39 -15.89 4.30 11.53
N GLY A 40 -16.39 3.15 11.08
CA GLY A 40 -16.89 2.96 9.73
C GLY A 40 -15.78 2.66 8.70
N PRO A 41 -16.18 2.23 7.48
CA PRO A 41 -15.26 1.82 6.41
C PRO A 41 -14.61 2.98 5.66
N GLU A 42 -15.20 4.18 5.71
CA GLU A 42 -14.83 5.32 4.88
C GLU A 42 -14.74 6.58 5.76
N ASP A 43 -13.97 7.56 5.30
CA ASP A 43 -13.86 8.91 5.86
C ASP A 43 -13.85 9.94 4.73
N ASP A 44 -13.81 11.23 5.07
CA ASP A 44 -13.85 12.32 4.07
C ASP A 44 -12.72 12.22 3.04
N VAL A 45 -11.52 11.80 3.48
CA VAL A 45 -10.35 11.62 2.62
C VAL A 45 -10.59 10.49 1.62
N THR A 46 -11.05 9.35 2.10
CA THR A 46 -11.34 8.17 1.27
C THR A 46 -12.51 8.43 0.32
N ASN A 47 -13.53 9.16 0.78
CA ASN A 47 -14.67 9.55 -0.03
C ASN A 47 -14.27 10.47 -1.16
N LEU A 48 -13.44 11.49 -0.88
CA LEU A 48 -12.90 12.39 -1.88
C LEU A 48 -12.01 11.64 -2.88
N PHE A 49 -11.13 10.75 -2.40
CA PHE A 49 -10.27 9.95 -3.25
C PHE A 49 -11.09 9.07 -4.20
N ASN A 50 -12.06 8.32 -3.68
CA ASN A 50 -12.97 7.50 -4.47
C ASN A 50 -13.75 8.35 -5.49
N PHE A 51 -14.22 9.54 -5.10
CA PHE A 51 -14.89 10.47 -6.01
C PHE A 51 -13.99 10.90 -7.17
N GLN A 52 -12.76 11.31 -6.89
CA GLN A 52 -11.79 11.68 -7.91
C GLN A 52 -11.48 10.52 -8.85
N CYS A 53 -11.27 9.31 -8.31
CA CYS A 53 -10.95 8.14 -9.12
C CYS A 53 -12.12 7.66 -9.97
N ARG A 54 -13.37 7.77 -9.50
CA ARG A 54 -14.57 7.51 -10.32
C ARG A 54 -14.66 8.44 -11.53
N ARG A 55 -14.21 9.69 -11.41
CA ARG A 55 -14.19 10.65 -12.53
C ARG A 55 -13.15 10.28 -13.59
N GLN A 56 -12.03 9.68 -13.18
CA GLN A 56 -10.95 9.26 -14.09
C GLN A 56 -11.20 7.88 -14.69
N ASN A 57 -11.84 6.98 -13.93
CA ASN A 57 -12.13 5.61 -14.33
C ASN A 57 -13.56 5.24 -13.93
N ARG A 58 -14.45 5.11 -14.93
CA ARG A 58 -15.86 4.74 -14.71
C ARG A 58 -16.04 3.38 -14.05
N ASN A 59 -15.04 2.48 -14.16
CA ASN A 59 -15.05 1.16 -13.54
C ASN A 59 -14.37 1.13 -12.16
N TRP A 60 -14.12 2.30 -11.56
CA TRP A 60 -13.54 2.39 -10.22
C TRP A 60 -14.43 1.70 -9.19
N LYS A 61 -13.85 0.78 -8.42
CA LYS A 61 -14.49 0.18 -7.25
C LYS A 61 -14.03 0.96 -6.03
N ASN A 62 -14.98 1.40 -5.20
CA ASN A 62 -14.65 2.11 -3.98
C ASN A 62 -13.74 1.26 -3.10
N ILE A 63 -12.73 1.90 -2.56
CA ILE A 63 -11.85 1.32 -1.54
C ILE A 63 -12.22 1.89 -0.18
N THR A 64 -11.99 1.11 0.86
CA THR A 64 -12.13 1.54 2.26
C THR A 64 -10.94 2.40 2.69
N ARG A 65 -11.08 3.10 3.81
CA ARG A 65 -9.98 3.86 4.44
C ARG A 65 -8.77 2.97 4.68
N CYS A 66 -8.98 1.79 5.26
CA CYS A 66 -7.90 0.86 5.55
C CYS A 66 -7.22 0.33 4.27
N GLN A 67 -7.97 0.17 3.18
CA GLN A 67 -7.38 -0.19 1.88
C GLN A 67 -6.55 0.97 1.30
N LEU A 68 -7.03 2.21 1.42
CA LEU A 68 -6.27 3.39 0.99
C LEU A 68 -4.99 3.57 1.81
N GLU A 69 -5.05 3.43 3.14
CA GLU A 69 -3.88 3.45 4.03
C GLU A 69 -2.87 2.35 3.68
N ARG A 70 -3.34 1.11 3.49
CA ARG A 70 -2.48 0.00 3.08
C ARG A 70 -1.81 0.27 1.74
N ALA A 71 -2.56 0.75 0.76
CA ALA A 71 -2.01 1.10 -0.55
C ALA A 71 -0.97 2.21 -0.45
N ALA A 72 -1.24 3.27 0.33
CA ALA A 72 -0.30 4.36 0.55
C ALA A 72 1.00 3.87 1.21
N CYS A 73 0.90 2.96 2.19
CA CYS A 73 2.05 2.33 2.83
C CYS A 73 2.88 1.52 1.83
N LEU A 74 2.25 0.64 1.04
CA LEU A 74 2.93 -0.16 0.03
C LEU A 74 3.58 0.70 -1.05
N LEU A 75 2.92 1.76 -1.50
CA LEU A 75 3.47 2.68 -2.49
C LEU A 75 4.69 3.42 -1.96
N THR A 76 4.67 3.82 -0.68
CA THR A 76 5.78 4.56 -0.05
C THR A 76 6.95 3.65 0.31
N LEU A 77 6.70 2.52 0.98
CA LEU A 77 7.75 1.69 1.61
C LEU A 77 8.21 0.51 0.75
N VAL A 78 7.41 0.09 -0.23
CA VAL A 78 7.70 -1.11 -1.05
C VAL A 78 7.92 -0.75 -2.52
N LYS A 79 7.02 0.03 -3.12
CA LYS A 79 7.06 0.32 -4.57
C LYS A 79 7.78 1.64 -4.92
N CYS A 80 8.05 2.51 -3.93
CA CYS A 80 8.62 3.85 -4.11
C CYS A 80 7.91 4.66 -5.22
N ASP A 81 6.58 4.63 -5.22
CA ASP A 81 5.74 5.20 -6.26
C ASP A 81 4.72 6.18 -5.65
N ARG A 82 4.16 7.06 -6.48
CA ARG A 82 3.21 8.09 -6.06
C ARG A 82 1.82 7.53 -5.83
N LEU A 83 1.08 8.18 -4.95
CA LEU A 83 -0.34 7.92 -4.75
C LEU A 83 -1.14 8.38 -5.98
N SER A 84 -1.71 7.42 -6.72
CA SER A 84 -2.61 7.68 -7.84
C SER A 84 -3.67 6.59 -7.92
N CYS A 85 -4.79 6.83 -8.61
CA CYS A 85 -5.86 5.84 -8.75
C CYS A 85 -5.34 4.50 -9.29
N VAL A 86 -4.54 4.54 -10.36
CA VAL A 86 -3.96 3.32 -10.97
C VAL A 86 -2.99 2.63 -10.02
N ASN A 87 -2.10 3.40 -9.38
CA ASN A 87 -1.09 2.84 -8.48
C ASN A 87 -1.72 2.21 -7.24
N VAL A 88 -2.79 2.80 -6.70
CA VAL A 88 -3.53 2.24 -5.55
C VAL A 88 -4.14 0.89 -5.91
N ILE A 89 -4.80 0.77 -7.06
CA ILE A 89 -5.34 -0.51 -7.54
C ILE A 89 -4.22 -1.54 -7.71
N ASN A 90 -3.10 -1.14 -8.32
CA ASN A 90 -1.96 -2.03 -8.57
C ASN A 90 -1.25 -2.44 -7.27
N ALA A 91 -1.21 -1.58 -6.26
CA ALA A 91 -0.66 -1.91 -4.95
C ALA A 91 -1.54 -2.93 -4.21
N LEU A 92 -2.86 -2.83 -4.34
CA LEU A 92 -3.81 -3.72 -3.64
C LEU A 92 -3.95 -5.10 -4.29
N ARG A 93 -3.69 -5.24 -5.60
CA ARG A 93 -3.76 -6.53 -6.31
C ARG A 93 -2.56 -7.45 -6.07
N GLY A 94 -1.46 -6.92 -5.51
CA GLY A 94 -0.16 -7.61 -5.42
C GLY A 94 0.75 -7.15 -6.55
#